data_AF-A0A2N5VY03-F1
#
_entry.id   AF-A0A2N5VY03-F1
#
_cell.length_a   1.000
_cell.length_b   1.000
_cell.length_c   1.000
_cell.angle_alpha   90.00
_cell.angle_beta   90.00
_cell.angle_gamma   90.00
#
_symmetry.space_group_name_H-M   'P 1'
#
loop_
_entity.id
_entity.type
_entity.pdbx_description
1 polymer ?
#
loop_
_entity_poly.entity_id
_entity_poly.type
_entity_poly.pdbx_seq_one_letter_code
_entity_poly.pdbx_strand_id
1 'polypeptide(L)'
;MESLSDLPIANPYEAAPLAAKSINPMDDVIRKILWPSATKNPLTPGLEDLVTHLMHKFEEFYKSTYDVELSRFSAADVFTINSACAAVLVTKKGGSKKDLGRVIGGQLFIEQIDFLNTCMDDYRGTEKLDLNPTYKPSDHHAFV
;
A
#
# COMPACT_ATOMS: atom_id res chain seq x y z
N MET A 1 -67.96 2.42 20.11
CA MET A 1 -67.20 1.58 19.16
C MET A 1 -66.25 2.48 18.39
N GLU A 2 -64.93 2.41 18.48
CA GLU A 2 -63.96 1.95 19.47
C GLU A 2 -62.65 2.60 19.00
N SER A 3 -61.87 3.12 19.94
CA SER A 3 -60.56 3.73 19.71
C SER A 3 -59.58 2.68 19.19
N LEU A 4 -58.73 3.03 18.22
CA LEU A 4 -57.56 2.24 17.82
C LEU A 4 -56.36 3.17 17.63
N SER A 5 -56.00 3.86 18.71
CA SER A 5 -54.61 4.25 18.97
C SER A 5 -53.94 3.06 19.66
N ASP A 6 -53.27 2.18 18.91
CA ASP A 6 -52.21 1.31 19.44
C ASP A 6 -51.61 0.47 18.30
N LEU A 7 -50.59 1.01 17.64
CA LEU A 7 -49.59 0.19 16.97
C LEU A 7 -48.23 0.49 17.62
N PRO A 8 -47.51 -0.53 18.10
CA PRO A 8 -46.25 -0.34 18.80
C PRO A 8 -45.18 0.20 17.83
N ILE A 9 -44.48 1.23 18.31
CA ILE A 9 -43.28 1.82 17.71
C ILE A 9 -42.21 0.73 17.58
N ALA A 10 -41.97 0.25 16.36
CA ALA A 10 -40.71 -0.43 16.04
C ALA A 10 -39.71 0.63 15.59
N ASN A 11 -38.91 1.08 16.54
CA ASN A 11 -37.77 1.95 16.31
C ASN A 11 -36.75 1.25 15.39
N PRO A 12 -36.34 1.82 14.24
CA PRO A 12 -35.33 1.19 13.36
C PRO A 12 -33.91 1.17 13.95
N TYR A 13 -33.74 1.58 15.21
CA TYR A 13 -32.49 1.44 15.98
C TYR A 13 -32.42 0.13 16.78
N GLU A 14 -32.95 -0.98 16.25
CA GLU A 14 -32.52 -2.30 16.70
C GLU A 14 -31.14 -2.58 16.12
N ALA A 15 -30.15 -1.97 16.77
CA ALA A 15 -28.73 -2.22 16.57
C ALA A 15 -28.45 -3.68 16.93
N ALA A 16 -28.57 -4.56 15.94
CA ALA A 16 -27.90 -5.85 15.99
C ALA A 16 -26.39 -5.58 16.13
N PRO A 17 -25.70 -6.12 17.16
CA PRO A 17 -24.26 -6.09 17.21
C PRO A 17 -23.75 -7.06 16.14
N LEU A 18 -23.63 -6.57 14.91
CA LEU A 18 -23.12 -7.34 13.79
C LEU A 18 -21.64 -7.64 14.02
N ALA A 19 -21.46 -8.86 14.51
CA ALA A 19 -20.28 -9.70 14.41
C ALA A 19 -19.04 -9.17 15.12
N ALA A 20 -18.55 -9.98 16.06
CA ALA A 20 -17.14 -10.06 16.37
C ALA A 20 -16.36 -10.28 15.07
N LYS A 21 -16.00 -9.19 14.38
CA LYS A 21 -15.08 -9.21 13.26
C LYS A 21 -13.79 -9.76 13.84
N SER A 22 -13.33 -10.90 13.34
CA SER A 22 -11.91 -11.22 13.37
C SER A 22 -11.22 -10.03 12.72
N ILE A 23 -10.76 -9.06 13.53
CA ILE A 23 -10.06 -7.87 13.04
C ILE A 23 -8.72 -8.40 12.56
N ASN A 24 -8.60 -8.64 11.25
CA ASN A 24 -7.27 -8.83 10.68
C ASN A 24 -6.50 -7.54 11.04
N PRO A 25 -5.33 -7.63 11.71
CA PRO A 25 -4.58 -6.44 12.11
C PRO A 25 -4.25 -5.52 10.93
N MET A 26 -4.24 -6.05 9.70
CA MET A 26 -4.07 -5.26 8.48
C MET A 26 -5.31 -4.48 8.03
N ASP A 27 -6.52 -4.80 8.51
CA ASP A 27 -7.73 -4.10 8.09
C ASP A 27 -7.72 -2.63 8.50
N ASP A 28 -7.29 -2.34 9.73
CA ASP A 28 -7.16 -0.97 10.21
C ASP A 28 -6.03 -0.21 9.51
N VAL A 29 -4.96 -0.92 9.15
CA VAL A 29 -3.83 -0.36 8.39
C VAL A 29 -4.28 0.03 6.97
N ILE A 30 -4.92 -0.90 6.25
CA ILE A 30 -5.45 -0.69 4.91
C ILE A 30 -6.47 0.45 4.92
N ARG A 31 -7.40 0.46 5.89
CA ARG A 31 -8.37 1.54 6.03
C ARG A 31 -7.72 2.90 6.26
N LYS A 32 -6.65 2.96 7.06
CA LYS A 32 -5.88 4.19 7.26
C LYS A 32 -5.15 4.62 6.00
N ILE A 33 -4.58 3.69 5.22
CA ILE A 33 -3.84 3.98 3.98
C ILE A 33 -4.78 4.50 2.88
N LEU A 34 -5.95 3.87 2.74
CA LEU A 34 -6.97 4.27 1.76
C LEU A 34 -7.71 5.56 2.14
N TRP A 35 -7.51 6.05 3.37
CA TRP A 35 -8.15 7.27 3.80
C TRP A 35 -7.61 8.47 3.01
N PRO A 36 -8.45 9.33 2.42
CA PRO A 36 -7.99 10.41 1.53
C PRO A 36 -7.00 11.39 2.15
N SER A 37 -6.97 11.51 3.50
CA SER A 37 -6.01 12.37 4.20
C SER A 37 -4.73 11.66 4.65
N ALA A 38 -4.54 10.38 4.33
CA ALA A 38 -3.37 9.60 4.71
C ALA A 38 -2.09 10.06 3.98
N THR A 39 -2.25 10.63 2.78
CA THR A 39 -1.16 11.15 1.95
C THR A 39 -0.73 12.58 2.32
N LYS A 40 -1.32 13.18 3.38
CA LYS A 40 -0.93 14.52 3.85
C LYS A 40 0.43 14.56 4.54
N ASN A 41 0.92 13.41 5.01
CA ASN A 41 2.24 13.31 5.61
C ASN A 41 3.22 12.73 4.58
N PRO A 42 4.38 13.38 4.37
CA PRO A 42 5.42 12.81 3.52
C PRO A 42 5.86 11.46 4.09
N LEU A 43 6.29 10.56 3.19
CA LEU A 43 6.86 9.30 3.61
C LEU A 43 8.25 9.56 4.21
N THR A 44 8.77 8.61 5.00
CA THR A 44 10.17 8.69 5.42
C THR A 44 11.06 8.57 4.17
N PRO A 45 12.19 9.30 4.04
CA PRO A 45 12.98 9.37 2.80
C PRO A 45 13.27 8.02 2.13
N GLY A 46 13.68 6.98 2.88
CA GLY A 46 13.93 5.65 2.29
C GLY A 46 12.69 4.95 1.69
N LEU A 47 11.48 5.33 2.11
CA LEU A 47 10.25 4.86 1.46
C LEU A 47 9.91 5.67 0.20
N GLU A 48 10.34 6.93 0.10
CA GLU A 48 10.17 7.74 -1.11
C GLU A 48 11.06 7.19 -2.24
N ASP A 49 12.27 6.73 -1.91
CA ASP A 49 13.16 6.03 -2.85
C ASP A 49 12.52 4.73 -3.35
N LEU A 50 11.91 3.94 -2.46
CA LEU A 50 11.20 2.72 -2.86
C LEU A 50 9.96 3.02 -3.72
N VAL A 51 9.20 4.07 -3.40
CA VAL A 51 8.08 4.51 -4.24
C VAL A 51 8.58 4.87 -5.64
N THR A 52 9.66 5.65 -5.75
CA THR A 52 10.27 6.02 -7.03
C THR A 52 10.75 4.79 -7.80
N HIS A 53 11.41 3.85 -7.12
CA HIS A 53 11.85 2.60 -7.71
C HIS A 53 10.68 1.77 -8.27
N LEU A 54 9.59 1.64 -7.51
CA LEU A 54 8.40 0.91 -7.95
C LEU A 54 7.73 1.57 -9.16
N MET A 55 7.63 2.89 -9.19
CA MET A 55 7.08 3.63 -10.33
C MET A 55 7.90 3.35 -11.60
N HIS A 56 9.23 3.42 -11.52
CA HIS A 56 10.12 3.11 -12.65
C HIS A 56 9.99 1.65 -13.10
N LYS A 57 10.01 0.70 -12.16
CA LYS A 57 9.86 -0.72 -12.49
C LYS A 57 8.52 -1.04 -13.13
N PHE A 58 7.45 -0.43 -12.64
CA PHE A 58 6.13 -0.58 -13.24
C PHE A 58 6.06 0.03 -14.64
N GLU A 59 6.70 1.17 -14.87
CA GLU A 59 6.79 1.78 -16.20
C GLU A 59 7.54 0.88 -17.19
N GLU A 60 8.68 0.31 -16.79
CA GLU A 60 9.43 -0.68 -17.58
C GLU A 60 8.55 -1.90 -17.93
N PHE A 61 7.89 -2.45 -16.91
CA PHE A 61 6.97 -3.58 -17.08
C PHE A 61 5.84 -3.23 -18.07
N TYR A 62 5.21 -2.08 -17.89
CA TYR A 62 4.09 -1.64 -18.72
C TYR A 62 4.50 -1.48 -20.19
N LYS A 63 5.65 -0.84 -20.46
CA LYS A 63 6.18 -0.67 -21.83
C LYS A 63 6.60 -1.99 -22.48
N SER A 64 7.07 -2.95 -21.68
CA SER A 64 7.43 -4.28 -22.18
C SER A 64 6.21 -5.15 -22.50
N THR A 65 5.07 -4.85 -21.87
CA THR A 65 3.85 -5.67 -21.94
C THR A 65 2.83 -5.09 -22.92
N TYR A 66 2.74 -3.77 -23.03
CA TYR A 66 1.73 -3.07 -23.82
C TYR A 66 2.38 -2.14 -24.84
N ASP A 67 1.76 -2.07 -26.02
CA ASP A 67 2.08 -1.04 -27.00
C ASP A 67 1.58 0.32 -26.49
N VAL A 68 2.51 1.15 -26.05
CA VAL A 68 2.23 2.48 -25.49
C VAL A 68 1.68 3.46 -26.52
N GLU A 69 1.94 3.27 -27.83
CA GLU A 69 1.42 4.14 -28.89
C GLU A 69 -0.06 3.87 -29.19
N LEU A 70 -0.52 2.65 -28.91
CA LEU A 70 -1.91 2.22 -29.08
C LEU A 70 -2.69 2.22 -27.76
N SER A 71 -2.02 2.34 -26.63
CA SER A 71 -2.63 2.35 -25.31
C SER A 71 -3.34 3.67 -25.03
N ARG A 72 -4.58 3.59 -24.54
CA ARG A 72 -5.33 4.76 -24.07
C ARG A 72 -4.78 5.34 -22.76
N PHE A 73 -4.07 4.51 -21.98
CA PHE A 73 -3.56 4.86 -20.66
C PHE A 73 -2.04 4.73 -20.64
N SER A 74 -1.39 5.66 -19.93
CA SER A 74 0.03 5.54 -19.59
C SER A 74 0.22 4.65 -18.36
N ALA A 75 1.46 4.21 -18.13
CA ALA A 75 1.81 3.48 -16.91
C ALA A 75 1.44 4.26 -15.63
N ALA A 76 1.58 5.59 -15.65
CA ALA A 76 1.26 6.45 -14.52
C ALA A 76 -0.26 6.62 -14.29
N ASP A 77 -1.09 6.44 -15.32
CA ASP A 77 -2.55 6.42 -15.19
C ASP A 77 -3.03 5.11 -14.54
N VAL A 78 -2.33 4.01 -14.83
CA VAL A 78 -2.66 2.67 -14.32
C VAL A 78 -2.11 2.46 -12.91
N PHE A 79 -0.88 2.91 -12.66
CA PHE A 79 -0.23 2.83 -11.36
C PHE A 79 0.22 4.22 -10.91
N THR A 80 -0.61 4.84 -10.08
CA THR A 80 -0.39 6.20 -9.61
C THR A 80 0.63 6.25 -8.47
N ILE A 81 1.19 7.43 -8.23
CA ILE A 81 2.05 7.70 -7.07
C ILE A 81 1.36 7.33 -5.74
N ASN A 82 0.04 7.55 -5.64
CA ASN A 82 -0.74 7.19 -4.45
C ASN A 82 -0.82 5.67 -4.28
N SER A 83 -0.99 4.94 -5.38
CA SER A 83 -0.99 3.48 -5.40
C SER A 83 0.38 2.93 -4.99
N ALA A 84 1.46 3.54 -5.46
CA ALA A 84 2.83 3.20 -5.06
C ALA A 84 3.07 3.46 -3.56
N CYS A 85 2.68 4.63 -3.05
CA CYS A 85 2.74 4.94 -1.62
C CYS A 85 1.95 3.93 -0.77
N ALA A 86 0.74 3.57 -1.21
CA ALA A 86 -0.10 2.59 -0.52
C ALA A 86 0.53 1.20 -0.50
N ALA A 87 1.11 0.76 -1.62
CA ALA A 87 1.83 -0.50 -1.74
C ALA A 87 3.01 -0.57 -0.75
N VAL A 88 3.84 0.48 -0.73
CA VAL A 88 4.99 0.58 0.17
C VAL A 88 4.56 0.56 1.64
N LEU A 89 3.49 1.28 1.99
CA LEU A 89 2.98 1.33 3.36
C LEU A 89 2.43 -0.02 3.84
N VAL A 90 1.65 -0.72 3.00
CA VAL A 90 1.16 -2.07 3.31
C VAL A 90 2.33 -3.03 3.51
N THR A 91 3.27 -3.01 2.57
CA THR A 91 4.45 -3.89 2.63
C THR A 91 5.28 -3.61 3.86
N LYS A 92 5.60 -2.34 4.19
CA LYS A 92 6.36 -1.97 5.40
C LYS A 92 5.72 -2.52 6.67
N LYS A 93 4.39 -2.59 6.72
CA LYS A 93 3.63 -3.11 7.86
C LYS A 93 3.53 -4.64 7.91
N GLY A 94 4.18 -5.34 6.99
CA GLY A 94 4.16 -6.81 6.90
C GLY A 94 2.89 -7.34 6.22
N GLY A 95 2.22 -6.51 5.42
CA GLY A 95 1.07 -6.92 4.64
C GLY A 95 1.43 -8.00 3.61
N SER A 96 0.49 -8.91 3.37
CA SER A 96 0.63 -9.95 2.38
C SER A 96 0.33 -9.44 0.96
N LYS A 97 0.66 -10.24 -0.06
CA LYS A 97 0.20 -10.02 -1.45
C LYS A 97 -1.32 -9.81 -1.55
N LYS A 98 -2.12 -10.50 -0.71
CA LYS A 98 -3.57 -10.30 -0.66
C LYS A 98 -3.93 -8.91 -0.13
N ASP A 99 -3.20 -8.42 0.88
CA ASP A 99 -3.40 -7.07 1.42
C ASP A 99 -2.97 -6.00 0.41
N LEU A 100 -1.91 -6.27 -0.36
CA LEU A 100 -1.51 -5.44 -1.50
C LEU A 100 -2.65 -5.35 -2.52
N GLY A 101 -3.21 -6.48 -2.94
CA GLY A 101 -4.37 -6.49 -3.85
C GLY A 101 -5.59 -5.72 -3.30
N ARG A 102 -5.76 -5.64 -1.98
CA ARG A 102 -6.85 -4.85 -1.36
C ARG A 102 -6.61 -3.34 -1.41
N VAL A 103 -5.37 -2.87 -1.47
CA VAL A 103 -5.06 -1.44 -1.56
C VAL A 103 -4.94 -0.93 -2.99
N ILE A 104 -4.43 -1.73 -3.92
CA ILE A 104 -4.16 -1.29 -5.31
C ILE A 104 -4.88 -2.11 -6.38
N GLY A 105 -5.50 -3.24 -6.03
CA GLY A 105 -6.10 -4.16 -7.00
C GLY A 105 -7.41 -3.67 -7.64
N GLY A 106 -7.98 -2.55 -7.18
CA GLY A 106 -9.09 -1.91 -7.89
C GLY A 106 -8.70 -1.33 -9.25
N GLN A 107 -7.39 -1.12 -9.48
CA GLN A 107 -6.83 -0.50 -10.68
C GLN A 107 -5.88 -1.43 -11.45
N LEU A 108 -5.45 -2.55 -10.85
CA LEU A 108 -4.40 -3.42 -11.37
C LEU A 108 -4.88 -4.85 -11.57
N PHE A 109 -4.37 -5.48 -12.62
CA PHE A 109 -4.54 -6.91 -12.86
C PHE A 109 -3.67 -7.76 -11.91
N ILE A 110 -4.00 -9.04 -11.77
CA ILE A 110 -3.27 -9.97 -10.90
C ILE A 110 -1.78 -10.00 -11.25
N GLU A 111 -1.43 -10.10 -12.53
CA GLU A 111 -0.03 -10.13 -12.98
C GLU A 111 0.77 -8.87 -12.60
N GLN A 112 0.13 -7.71 -12.60
CA GLN A 112 0.72 -6.45 -12.16
C GLN A 112 0.95 -6.43 -10.65
N ILE A 113 0.00 -6.97 -9.87
CA ILE A 113 0.14 -7.10 -8.41
C ILE A 113 1.26 -8.08 -8.06
N ASP A 114 1.39 -9.17 -8.83
CA ASP A 114 2.44 -10.19 -8.67
C ASP A 114 3.83 -9.59 -8.94
N PHE A 115 3.95 -8.83 -10.03
CA PHE A 115 5.17 -8.10 -10.37
C PHE A 115 5.56 -7.13 -9.25
N LEU A 116 4.63 -6.29 -8.80
CA LEU A 116 4.90 -5.31 -7.74
C LEU A 116 5.29 -5.98 -6.42
N ASN A 117 4.65 -7.10 -6.05
CA ASN A 117 5.02 -7.85 -4.86
C ASN A 117 6.47 -8.35 -4.96
N THR A 118 6.87 -8.86 -6.12
CA THR A 118 8.24 -9.34 -6.37
C THR A 118 9.26 -8.21 -6.24
N CYS A 119 9.03 -7.04 -6.87
CA CYS A 119 9.94 -5.90 -6.76
C CYS A 119 10.14 -5.43 -5.31
N MET A 120 9.07 -5.47 -4.50
CA MET A 120 9.18 -5.09 -3.09
C MET A 120 9.91 -6.12 -2.24
N ASP A 121 9.76 -7.42 -2.56
CA ASP A 121 10.49 -8.49 -1.89
C ASP A 121 12.01 -8.41 -2.20
N ASP A 122 12.37 -8.12 -3.45
CA ASP A 122 13.75 -7.90 -3.88
C ASP A 122 14.38 -6.70 -3.14
N TYR A 123 13.66 -5.58 -3.03
CA TYR A 123 14.14 -4.39 -2.32
C TYR A 123 14.34 -4.64 -0.81
N ARG A 124 13.45 -5.43 -0.17
CA ARG A 124 13.63 -5.86 1.22
C ARG A 124 14.85 -6.76 1.40
N GLY A 125 15.19 -7.54 0.37
CA GLY A 125 16.42 -8.32 0.30
C GLY A 125 17.67 -7.43 0.31
N THR A 126 17.62 -6.28 -0.36
CA THR A 126 18.75 -5.34 -0.45
C THR A 126 18.94 -4.47 0.81
N GLU A 127 17.88 -4.02 1.48
CA GLU A 127 18.01 -3.26 2.76
C GLU A 127 18.69 -4.08 3.87
N LYS A 128 18.53 -5.41 3.88
CA LYS A 128 19.23 -6.28 4.84
C LYS A 128 20.75 -6.33 4.63
N LEU A 129 21.23 -5.96 3.45
CA LEU A 129 22.66 -5.90 3.14
C LEU A 129 23.30 -4.56 3.56
N ASP A 130 22.51 -3.50 3.70
CA ASP A 130 22.99 -2.16 4.09
C ASP A 130 23.01 -1.91 5.61
N LEU A 131 22.59 -2.86 6.44
CA LEU A 131 22.64 -2.77 7.91
C LEU A 131 24.01 -3.15 8.52
N ASN A 132 25.10 -3.07 7.75
CA ASN A 132 26.44 -3.23 8.31
C ASN A 132 27.49 -2.28 7.72
N PRO A 133 27.35 -0.94 7.87
CA PRO A 133 28.52 -0.09 7.90
C PRO A 133 29.10 -0.22 9.32
N THR A 134 30.01 -1.18 9.50
CA THR A 134 30.92 -1.12 10.66
C THR A 134 31.75 0.16 10.50
N TYR A 135 31.23 1.26 11.02
CA TYR A 135 31.96 2.49 11.22
C TYR A 135 33.05 2.22 12.26
N LYS A 136 34.31 2.14 11.83
CA LYS A 136 35.45 2.37 12.70
C LYS A 136 35.83 3.85 12.60
N PRO A 137 35.73 4.64 13.67
CA PRO A 137 36.31 5.97 13.70
C PRO A 137 37.84 5.85 13.69
N SER A 138 38.46 6.54 12.74
CA SER A 138 39.72 7.30 12.81
C SER A 138 40.79 6.89 13.82
N ASP A 139 42.01 6.67 13.31
CA ASP A 139 43.19 7.28 13.92
C ASP A 139 44.03 8.01 12.86
N HIS A 140 44.05 9.33 13.00
CA HIS A 140 45.12 10.17 12.49
C HIS A 140 46.42 9.75 13.17
N HIS A 141 47.41 9.35 12.39
CA HIS A 141 48.79 9.67 12.76
C HIS A 141 49.55 10.10 11.52
N ALA A 142 49.76 11.43 11.46
CA ALA A 142 50.86 12.01 10.74
C ALA A 142 52.16 11.32 11.14
N PHE A 143 52.97 10.93 10.17
CA PHE A 143 54.40 10.83 10.37
C PHE A 143 55.12 11.50 9.20
N VAL A 144 55.96 12.42 9.64
CA VAL A 144 56.97 13.28 9.00
C VAL A 144 57.77 12.57 7.91
#